data_AF-A0A8T7A0J9-F1
#
_entry.id   AF-A0A8T7A0J9-F1
#
_cell.length_a   1.000
_cell.length_b   1.000
_cell.length_c   1.000
_cell.angle_alpha   90.00
_cell.angle_beta   90.00
_cell.angle_gamma   90.00
#
_symmetry.space_group_name_H-M   'P 1'
#
loop_
_entity.id
_entity.type
_entity.pdbx_description
1 polymer ?
#
loop_
_entity_poly.entity_id
_entity_poly.type
_entity_poly.pdbx_seq_one_letter_code
_entity_poly.pdbx_strand_id
1 'polypeptide(L)'
;MYKNNNFSLFCFLFLILIFSGCSTTGIKVTEPEEIEAETTQLQESNLLDVGILLFEEGEITEKQKKKEGAHEDIRDAESRFMAYHLKETLQHSNGWGAIRVLPEKSYIADVVVSGTILTSNGEEMILKINVIDSTGQEWYEKTYKTYADDESYRNTKPGRDVYQYVYNRIANDVRKHRNKLTEENLIAIRNTSEIRYAAGISPDPFADYIDSGPNGQSLITRLPANDDPMLDRVRKVRDREFLFIDTINEHYSNFYGEMWEPYENWRKYYLIEAEQRRAVERRAKQTKFVAALIMVAGVMRGPGLFTTGALLYKNGMDISEEAEIHNEAIRELGDSLQAEVSPMVVEIEGRTVELTGSIEEQYQKWRELLREIYINETGFAFDDNAIETDSAQL
;
A
#
# COMPACT_ATOMS: atom_id res chain seq x y z
N MET A 1 -65.19 -13.68 -44.54
CA MET A 1 -64.35 -14.54 -43.68
C MET A 1 -62.90 -14.09 -43.82
N TYR A 2 -62.49 -13.07 -43.05
CA TYR A 2 -61.10 -12.61 -42.99
C TYR A 2 -60.35 -13.54 -42.02
N LYS A 3 -59.42 -14.37 -42.52
CA LYS A 3 -58.57 -15.22 -41.68
C LYS A 3 -57.55 -14.31 -40.98
N ASN A 4 -57.56 -14.32 -39.65
CA ASN A 4 -56.70 -13.53 -38.77
C ASN A 4 -55.20 -13.78 -39.08
N ASN A 5 -54.56 -12.83 -39.77
CA ASN A 5 -53.10 -12.76 -39.91
C ASN A 5 -52.38 -12.27 -38.65
N ASN A 6 -53.13 -11.93 -37.60
CA ASN A 6 -52.58 -11.35 -36.37
C ASN A 6 -51.74 -12.35 -35.56
N PHE A 7 -51.96 -13.66 -35.71
CA PHE A 7 -51.21 -14.68 -34.96
C PHE A 7 -49.77 -14.86 -35.47
N SER A 8 -49.57 -14.77 -36.79
CA SER A 8 -48.25 -14.84 -37.41
C SER A 8 -47.42 -13.59 -37.09
N LEU A 9 -48.06 -12.42 -37.11
CA LEU A 9 -47.42 -11.16 -36.73
C LEU A 9 -47.01 -11.14 -35.25
N PHE A 10 -47.84 -11.69 -34.36
CA PHE A 10 -47.54 -11.78 -32.93
C PHE A 10 -46.39 -12.76 -32.63
N CYS A 11 -46.32 -13.89 -33.33
CA CYS A 11 -45.18 -14.83 -33.22
C CYS A 11 -43.88 -14.21 -33.72
N PHE A 12 -43.93 -13.42 -34.80
CA PHE A 12 -42.74 -12.75 -35.34
C PHE A 12 -42.25 -11.62 -34.41
N LEU A 13 -43.17 -10.86 -33.81
CA LEU A 13 -42.83 -9.82 -32.82
C LEU A 13 -42.25 -10.43 -31.52
N PHE A 14 -42.75 -11.59 -31.09
CA PHE A 14 -42.26 -12.30 -29.92
C PHE A 14 -40.86 -12.90 -30.15
N LEU A 15 -40.56 -13.35 -31.38
CA LEU A 15 -39.23 -13.86 -31.75
C LEU A 15 -38.16 -12.76 -31.71
N ILE A 16 -38.51 -11.53 -32.11
CA ILE A 16 -37.59 -10.37 -32.11
C ILE A 16 -37.27 -9.93 -30.67
N LEU A 17 -38.21 -10.04 -29.73
CA LEU A 17 -38.01 -9.71 -28.32
C LEU A 17 -37.06 -10.67 -27.58
N ILE A 18 -36.91 -11.91 -28.05
CA ILE A 18 -36.02 -12.92 -27.41
C ILE A 18 -34.55 -12.70 -27.82
N PHE A 19 -34.28 -12.02 -28.94
CA PHE A 19 -32.92 -11.73 -29.41
C PHE A 19 -32.31 -10.43 -28.85
N SER A 20 -33.08 -9.60 -28.16
CA SER A 20 -32.60 -8.32 -27.60
C SER A 20 -31.85 -8.45 -26.26
N GLY A 21 -31.66 -9.67 -25.75
CA GLY A 21 -31.02 -9.95 -24.46
C GLY A 21 -29.54 -10.33 -24.56
N CYS A 22 -28.73 -9.65 -25.38
CA CYS A 22 -27.29 -9.85 -25.35
C CYS A 22 -26.68 -8.96 -24.25
N SER A 23 -26.69 -9.41 -23.00
CA SER A 23 -25.95 -8.73 -21.93
C SER A 23 -24.46 -8.99 -22.14
N THR A 24 -23.76 -8.09 -22.82
CA THR A 24 -22.30 -8.07 -22.84
C THR A 24 -21.83 -7.65 -21.45
N THR A 25 -21.52 -8.64 -20.60
CA THR A 25 -20.76 -8.39 -19.37
C THR A 25 -19.31 -8.14 -19.79
N GLY A 26 -19.03 -6.91 -20.24
CA GLY A 26 -17.67 -6.46 -20.52
C GLY A 26 -16.85 -6.48 -19.23
N ILE A 27 -15.61 -6.95 -19.33
CA ILE A 27 -14.63 -6.88 -18.25
C ILE A 27 -14.38 -5.38 -18.01
N LYS A 28 -14.53 -4.92 -16.76
CA LYS A 28 -14.15 -3.56 -16.39
C LYS A 28 -12.63 -3.54 -16.29
N VAL A 29 -11.96 -2.89 -17.23
CA VAL A 29 -10.53 -2.57 -17.14
C VAL A 29 -10.42 -1.15 -16.64
N THR A 30 -9.49 -0.88 -15.73
CA THR A 30 -9.28 0.49 -15.24
C THR A 30 -8.58 1.31 -16.31
N GLU A 31 -9.09 2.52 -16.55
CA GLU A 31 -8.46 3.42 -17.51
C GLU A 31 -7.03 3.75 -17.06
N PRO A 32 -6.04 3.78 -17.98
CA PRO A 32 -4.68 4.16 -17.66
C PRO A 32 -4.59 5.55 -17.03
N GLU A 33 -3.81 5.68 -15.96
CA GLU A 33 -3.45 6.96 -15.38
C GLU A 33 -1.94 7.09 -15.24
N GLU A 34 -1.37 8.15 -15.79
CA GLU A 34 0.06 8.44 -15.72
C GLU A 34 0.40 9.21 -14.43
N ILE A 35 1.62 9.03 -13.95
CA ILE A 35 2.14 9.78 -12.80
C ILE A 35 2.40 11.24 -13.20
N GLU A 36 1.89 12.18 -12.42
CA GLU A 36 2.11 13.61 -12.65
C GLU A 36 3.41 14.05 -11.96
N ALA A 37 4.49 14.11 -12.73
CA ALA A 37 5.78 14.57 -12.24
C ALA A 37 5.80 16.10 -11.99
N GLU A 38 6.50 16.51 -10.92
CA GLU A 38 6.81 17.90 -10.65
C GLU A 38 7.88 18.38 -11.64
N THR A 39 7.50 19.35 -12.48
CA THR A 39 8.38 19.91 -13.52
C THR A 39 9.00 21.24 -13.12
N THR A 40 8.51 21.85 -12.02
CA THR A 40 9.02 23.11 -11.49
C THR A 40 9.89 22.83 -10.28
N GLN A 41 11.03 23.52 -10.17
CA GLN A 41 11.86 23.41 -8.98
C GLN A 41 11.16 24.08 -7.80
N LEU A 42 10.79 23.30 -6.80
CA LEU A 42 10.24 23.79 -5.53
C LEU A 42 11.38 24.29 -4.64
N GLN A 43 11.09 25.28 -3.80
CA GLN A 43 12.01 25.67 -2.73
C GLN A 43 12.08 24.53 -1.70
N GLU A 44 13.26 24.33 -1.11
CA GLU A 44 13.48 23.27 -0.12
C GLU A 44 12.49 23.36 1.04
N SER A 45 12.18 24.57 1.50
CA SER A 45 11.20 24.85 2.57
C SER A 45 9.77 24.42 2.24
N ASN A 46 9.47 24.20 0.96
CA ASN A 46 8.13 23.87 0.47
C ASN A 46 7.97 22.38 0.17
N LEU A 47 9.06 21.60 0.29
CA LEU A 47 9.01 20.15 0.20
C LEU A 47 8.52 19.57 1.53
N LEU A 48 7.56 18.64 1.48
CA LEU A 48 7.10 17.92 2.67
C LEU A 48 7.70 16.52 2.65
N ASP A 49 8.21 16.07 3.80
CA ASP A 49 8.64 14.70 4.00
C ASP A 49 7.43 13.78 4.17
N VAL A 50 7.40 12.65 3.47
CA VAL A 50 6.27 11.71 3.48
C VAL A 50 6.65 10.40 4.14
N GLY A 51 5.89 10.01 5.16
CA GLY A 51 5.94 8.70 5.78
C GLY A 51 4.80 7.82 5.23
N ILE A 52 5.12 6.64 4.71
CA ILE A 52 4.12 5.64 4.33
C ILE A 52 4.16 4.53 5.35
N LEU A 53 3.06 4.32 6.07
CA LEU A 53 2.95 3.18 6.98
C LEU A 53 2.80 1.88 6.20
N LEU A 54 3.25 0.77 6.79
CA LEU A 54 2.86 -0.56 6.34
C LEU A 54 1.33 -0.63 6.23
N PHE A 55 0.82 -1.20 5.14
CA PHE A 55 -0.62 -1.25 4.94
C PHE A 55 -1.25 -2.26 5.91
N GLU A 56 -2.37 -1.89 6.52
CA GLU A 56 -3.14 -2.81 7.32
C GLU A 56 -3.69 -3.93 6.44
N GLU A 57 -3.56 -5.16 6.93
CA GLU A 57 -3.97 -6.37 6.22
C GLU A 57 -5.48 -6.41 5.89
N GLY A 58 -6.28 -5.73 6.72
CA GLY A 58 -7.74 -5.78 6.66
C GLY A 58 -8.31 -7.15 7.05
N GLU A 59 -9.64 -7.24 7.18
CA GLU A 59 -10.28 -8.52 7.48
C GLU A 59 -10.25 -9.44 6.24
N ILE A 60 -9.63 -10.62 6.38
CA ILE A 60 -9.67 -11.65 5.34
C ILE A 60 -10.92 -12.49 5.52
N THR A 61 -11.90 -12.32 4.63
CA THR A 61 -13.14 -13.09 4.67
C THR A 61 -12.93 -14.57 4.33
N GLU A 62 -13.79 -15.46 4.81
CA GLU A 62 -13.79 -16.89 4.44
C GLU A 62 -13.86 -17.12 2.92
N LYS A 63 -14.52 -16.22 2.21
CA LYS A 63 -14.58 -16.25 0.74
C LYS A 63 -13.20 -15.97 0.15
N GLN A 64 -12.48 -14.98 0.66
CA GLN A 64 -11.11 -14.66 0.23
C GLN A 64 -10.14 -15.80 0.55
N LYS A 65 -10.21 -16.39 1.75
CA LYS A 65 -9.39 -17.56 2.10
C LYS A 65 -9.64 -18.75 1.15
N LYS A 66 -10.91 -19.11 0.90
CA LYS A 66 -11.26 -20.33 0.14
C LYS A 66 -11.24 -20.19 -1.38
N LYS A 67 -11.51 -18.99 -1.90
CA LYS A 67 -11.61 -18.75 -3.35
C LYS A 67 -10.47 -17.94 -3.91
N GLU A 68 -9.88 -17.08 -3.08
CA GLU A 68 -8.89 -16.09 -3.50
C GLU A 68 -7.46 -16.48 -3.12
N GLY A 69 -7.28 -17.56 -2.33
CA GLY A 69 -5.97 -18.00 -1.83
C GLY A 69 -5.30 -16.95 -0.93
N ALA A 70 -6.06 -15.98 -0.43
CA ALA A 70 -5.56 -14.93 0.44
C ALA A 70 -5.31 -15.51 1.84
N HIS A 71 -4.06 -15.86 2.12
CA HIS A 71 -3.58 -16.26 3.43
C HIS A 71 -3.04 -15.05 4.20
N GLU A 72 -2.99 -15.16 5.53
CA GLU A 72 -2.46 -14.10 6.41
C GLU A 72 -1.02 -13.76 6.04
N ASP A 73 -0.17 -14.77 5.81
CA ASP A 73 1.22 -14.59 5.43
C ASP A 73 1.41 -13.84 4.09
N ILE A 74 0.52 -14.06 3.11
CA ILE A 74 0.55 -13.31 1.85
C ILE A 74 0.16 -11.86 2.10
N ARG A 75 -0.81 -11.62 2.99
CA ARG A 75 -1.31 -10.29 3.28
C ARG A 75 -0.29 -9.45 4.05
N ASP A 76 0.51 -10.08 4.91
CA ASP A 76 1.67 -9.45 5.55
C ASP A 76 2.77 -9.06 4.53
N ALA A 77 3.07 -9.93 3.56
CA ALA A 77 3.99 -9.61 2.47
C ALA A 77 3.45 -8.48 1.56
N GLU A 78 2.15 -8.52 1.24
CA GLU A 78 1.44 -7.49 0.49
C GLU A 78 1.50 -6.13 1.19
N SER A 79 1.34 -6.09 2.51
CA SER A 79 1.42 -4.88 3.31
C SER A 79 2.69 -4.08 3.04
N ARG A 80 3.84 -4.77 3.06
CA ARG A 80 5.18 -4.20 2.86
C ARG A 80 5.43 -3.85 1.40
N PHE A 81 5.08 -4.75 0.48
CA PHE A 81 5.26 -4.52 -0.95
C PHE A 81 4.48 -3.30 -1.41
N MET A 82 3.21 -3.16 -1.03
CA MET A 82 2.35 -2.06 -1.47
C MET A 82 2.80 -0.72 -0.89
N ALA A 83 3.20 -0.69 0.39
CA ALA A 83 3.76 0.50 1.01
C ALA A 83 5.04 0.97 0.29
N TYR A 84 5.96 0.04 0.01
CA TYR A 84 7.20 0.36 -0.70
C TYR A 84 6.95 0.74 -2.17
N HIS A 85 6.01 0.08 -2.85
CA HIS A 85 5.65 0.43 -4.22
C HIS A 85 5.02 1.83 -4.34
N LEU A 86 4.22 2.23 -3.34
CA LEU A 86 3.71 3.60 -3.25
C LEU A 86 4.84 4.61 -3.00
N LYS A 87 5.83 4.27 -2.17
CA LYS A 87 7.04 5.09 -1.96
C LYS A 87 7.76 5.34 -3.29
N GLU A 88 8.07 4.31 -4.05
CA GLU A 88 8.74 4.43 -5.36
C GLU A 88 7.90 5.31 -6.33
N THR A 89 6.58 5.15 -6.29
CA THR A 89 5.67 5.95 -7.12
C THR A 89 5.69 7.44 -6.76
N LEU A 90 5.68 7.78 -5.46
CA LEU A 90 5.80 9.17 -5.00
C LEU A 90 7.20 9.74 -5.29
N GLN A 91 8.26 8.94 -5.16
CA GLN A 91 9.62 9.35 -5.49
C GLN A 91 9.76 9.72 -6.97
N HIS A 92 9.18 8.92 -7.86
CA HIS A 92 9.13 9.23 -9.29
C HIS A 92 8.33 10.51 -9.62
N SER A 93 7.42 10.95 -8.75
CA SER A 93 6.71 12.21 -8.93
C SER A 93 7.57 13.45 -8.67
N ASN A 94 8.75 13.29 -8.04
CA ASN A 94 9.77 14.34 -7.85
C ASN A 94 9.28 15.64 -7.19
N GLY A 95 8.24 15.58 -6.35
CA GLY A 95 7.62 16.75 -5.72
C GLY A 95 7.77 16.83 -4.21
N TRP A 96 8.47 15.88 -3.59
CA TRP A 96 8.46 15.68 -2.15
C TRP A 96 9.86 15.82 -1.57
N GLY A 97 9.94 15.98 -0.25
CA GLY A 97 11.18 15.83 0.47
C GLY A 97 11.58 14.35 0.52
N ALA A 98 12.04 13.90 1.68
CA ALA A 98 12.30 12.49 1.88
C ALA A 98 10.98 11.69 1.92
N ILE A 99 10.98 10.52 1.26
CA ILE A 99 9.85 9.58 1.28
C ILE A 99 10.36 8.27 1.88
N ARG A 100 9.74 7.83 2.97
CA ARG A 100 10.17 6.65 3.74
C ARG A 100 8.99 5.74 4.05
N VAL A 101 9.21 4.43 3.99
CA VAL A 101 8.29 3.48 4.61
C VAL A 101 8.59 3.43 6.10
N LEU A 102 7.54 3.54 6.92
CA LEU A 102 7.61 3.60 8.38
C LEU A 102 7.05 2.30 8.98
N PRO A 103 7.79 1.61 9.87
CA PRO A 103 7.30 0.42 10.56
C PRO A 103 6.11 0.72 11.51
N GLU A 104 6.08 1.92 12.08
CA GLU A 104 5.00 2.40 12.94
C GLU A 104 4.81 3.92 12.80
N LYS A 105 3.75 4.45 13.42
CA LYS A 105 3.47 5.89 13.47
C LYS A 105 4.60 6.63 14.21
N SER A 106 5.12 7.67 13.57
CA SER A 106 6.15 8.55 14.13
C SER A 106 5.98 9.99 13.65
N TYR A 107 6.45 10.96 14.44
CA TYR A 107 6.38 12.39 14.15
C TYR A 107 7.51 12.90 13.23
N ILE A 108 8.30 12.00 12.67
CA ILE A 108 9.40 12.36 11.79
C ILE A 108 8.97 12.84 10.40
N ALA A 109 7.75 12.51 9.98
CA ALA A 109 7.21 12.86 8.66
C ALA A 109 6.25 14.05 8.77
N ASP A 110 6.22 14.87 7.72
CA ASP A 110 5.31 16.00 7.61
C ASP A 110 3.91 15.55 7.19
N VAL A 111 3.84 14.49 6.36
CA VAL A 111 2.61 13.87 5.89
C VAL A 111 2.72 12.37 6.05
N VAL A 112 1.70 11.76 6.65
CA VAL A 112 1.59 10.32 6.82
C VAL A 112 0.52 9.76 5.89
N VAL A 113 0.88 8.76 5.10
CA VAL A 113 -0.03 7.98 4.26
C VAL A 113 -0.18 6.59 4.88
N SER A 114 -1.41 6.22 5.22
CA SER A 114 -1.76 4.88 5.69
C SER A 114 -2.70 4.20 4.71
N GLY A 115 -2.61 2.88 4.58
CA GLY A 115 -3.49 2.10 3.73
C GLY A 115 -4.07 0.89 4.44
N THR A 116 -5.27 0.47 4.04
CA THR A 116 -5.85 -0.83 4.40
C THR A 116 -6.16 -1.60 3.13
N ILE A 117 -5.70 -2.85 3.06
CA ILE A 117 -5.94 -3.76 1.93
C ILE A 117 -7.33 -4.38 2.09
N LEU A 118 -8.29 -3.91 1.28
CA LEU A 118 -9.65 -4.47 1.30
C LEU A 118 -9.77 -5.67 0.37
N THR A 119 -9.07 -5.65 -0.76
CA THR A 119 -9.01 -6.74 -1.73
C THR A 119 -7.69 -6.66 -2.48
N SER A 120 -7.03 -7.80 -2.65
CA SER A 120 -5.85 -7.94 -3.48
C SER A 120 -5.81 -9.36 -4.00
N ASN A 121 -5.95 -9.51 -5.31
CA ASN A 121 -5.87 -10.77 -6.02
C ASN A 121 -5.43 -10.50 -7.46
N GLY A 122 -5.52 -11.49 -8.35
CA GLY A 122 -5.12 -11.34 -9.75
C GLY A 122 -6.06 -10.53 -10.65
N GLU A 123 -7.28 -10.24 -10.20
CA GLU A 123 -8.34 -9.60 -11.00
C GLU A 123 -8.68 -8.20 -10.50
N GLU A 124 -8.57 -7.96 -9.19
CA GLU A 124 -9.04 -6.75 -8.53
C GLU A 124 -8.12 -6.37 -7.36
N MET A 125 -7.85 -5.07 -7.24
CA MET A 125 -7.20 -4.47 -6.08
C MET A 125 -8.06 -3.32 -5.55
N ILE A 126 -8.34 -3.35 -4.26
CA ILE A 126 -9.08 -2.32 -3.52
C ILE A 126 -8.26 -1.91 -2.31
N LEU A 127 -7.87 -0.64 -2.30
CA LEU A 127 -7.11 -0.03 -1.22
C LEU A 127 -7.92 1.11 -0.61
N LYS A 128 -8.03 1.13 0.71
CA LYS A 128 -8.52 2.29 1.46
C LYS A 128 -7.31 3.08 1.91
N ILE A 129 -7.16 4.31 1.45
CA ILE A 129 -6.02 5.17 1.79
C ILE A 129 -6.51 6.34 2.64
N ASN A 130 -5.77 6.65 3.69
CA ASN A 130 -5.93 7.84 4.51
C ASN A 130 -4.63 8.65 4.50
N VAL A 131 -4.75 9.97 4.44
CA VAL A 131 -3.63 10.91 4.39
C VAL A 131 -3.85 11.99 5.43
N ILE A 132 -2.91 12.12 6.36
CA ILE A 132 -2.97 13.06 7.47
C ILE A 132 -1.64 13.83 7.51
N ASP A 133 -1.68 15.14 7.69
CA ASP A 133 -0.46 15.92 7.94
C ASP A 133 -0.12 16.01 9.44
N SER A 134 1.09 16.49 9.73
CA SER A 134 1.62 16.63 11.09
C SER A 134 0.78 17.55 11.98
N THR A 135 -0.08 18.42 11.42
CA THR A 135 -1.03 19.25 12.19
C THR A 135 -2.23 18.46 12.70
N GLY A 136 -2.36 17.19 12.30
CA GLY A 136 -3.53 16.36 12.58
C GLY A 136 -4.70 16.63 11.63
N GLN A 137 -4.48 17.40 10.55
CA GLN A 137 -5.49 17.62 9.54
C GLN A 137 -5.54 16.43 8.58
N GLU A 138 -6.69 15.76 8.52
CA GLU A 138 -6.95 14.77 7.49
C GLU A 138 -7.11 15.46 6.13
N TRP A 139 -6.28 15.10 5.16
CA TRP A 139 -6.36 15.59 3.79
C TRP A 139 -7.51 14.92 3.05
N TYR A 140 -7.61 13.59 3.21
CA TYR A 140 -8.72 12.77 2.75
C TYR A 140 -8.59 11.31 3.23
N GLU A 141 -9.74 10.65 3.35
CA GLU A 141 -9.88 9.21 3.30
C GLU A 141 -10.57 8.79 1.98
N LYS A 142 -9.99 7.86 1.22
CA LYS A 142 -10.54 7.45 -0.09
C LYS A 142 -10.27 5.99 -0.41
N THR A 143 -11.28 5.31 -0.98
CA THR A 143 -11.13 3.95 -1.51
C THR A 143 -10.81 3.98 -3.00
N TYR A 144 -9.69 3.39 -3.37
CA TYR A 144 -9.25 3.21 -4.75
C TYR A 144 -9.54 1.78 -5.20
N LYS A 145 -10.12 1.63 -6.39
CA LYS A 145 -10.43 0.33 -6.98
C LYS A 145 -9.79 0.25 -8.35
N THR A 146 -9.16 -0.88 -8.64
CA THR A 146 -8.60 -1.16 -9.95
C THR A 146 -8.83 -2.63 -10.32
N TYR A 147 -8.82 -2.88 -11.61
CA TYR A 147 -9.09 -4.18 -12.21
C TYR A 147 -8.00 -4.51 -13.22
N ALA A 148 -7.60 -5.78 -13.24
CA ALA A 148 -6.64 -6.33 -14.18
C ALA A 148 -7.28 -7.42 -15.04
N ASP A 149 -6.78 -7.52 -16.26
CA ASP A 149 -7.10 -8.57 -17.23
C ASP A 149 -5.82 -9.13 -17.84
N ASP A 150 -5.94 -10.07 -18.78
CA ASP A 150 -4.78 -10.69 -19.44
C ASP A 150 -3.87 -9.65 -20.15
N GLU A 151 -4.42 -8.57 -20.69
CA GLU A 151 -3.64 -7.51 -21.33
C GLU A 151 -2.80 -6.73 -20.31
N SER A 152 -3.35 -6.52 -19.11
CA SER A 152 -2.67 -5.84 -18.01
C SER A 152 -1.36 -6.53 -17.62
N TYR A 153 -1.32 -7.87 -17.63
CA TYR A 153 -0.12 -8.67 -17.32
C TYR A 153 0.88 -8.82 -18.48
N ARG A 154 0.61 -8.29 -19.67
CA ARG A 154 1.55 -8.36 -20.80
C ARG A 154 2.64 -7.29 -20.75
N ASN A 155 2.39 -6.22 -19.99
CA ASN A 155 3.22 -5.01 -19.99
C ASN A 155 3.89 -4.75 -18.63
N THR A 156 3.79 -5.70 -17.71
CA THR A 156 4.42 -5.68 -16.39
C THR A 156 5.93 -5.87 -16.51
N LYS A 157 6.67 -5.18 -15.64
CA LYS A 157 8.13 -5.26 -15.49
C LYS A 157 8.50 -4.57 -14.17
N PRO A 158 9.65 -4.86 -13.55
CA PRO A 158 10.10 -4.15 -12.35
C PRO A 158 9.90 -2.63 -12.45
N GLY A 159 9.17 -2.06 -11.48
CA GLY A 159 8.79 -0.64 -11.44
C GLY A 159 7.54 -0.26 -12.27
N ARG A 160 6.88 -1.22 -12.92
CA ARG A 160 5.57 -1.05 -13.57
C ARG A 160 4.67 -2.22 -13.20
N ASP A 161 3.93 -2.05 -12.12
CA ASP A 161 3.04 -3.07 -11.57
C ASP A 161 1.78 -3.23 -12.44
N VAL A 162 1.13 -4.40 -12.38
CA VAL A 162 -0.16 -4.63 -13.07
C VAL A 162 -1.22 -3.64 -12.60
N TYR A 163 -1.13 -3.19 -11.34
CA TYR A 163 -2.00 -2.20 -10.73
C TYR A 163 -1.38 -0.80 -10.64
N GLN A 164 -0.33 -0.48 -11.41
CA GLN A 164 0.38 0.81 -11.35
C GLN A 164 -0.56 2.03 -11.33
N TYR A 165 -1.67 1.99 -12.06
CA TYR A 165 -2.64 3.09 -12.13
C TYR A 165 -3.29 3.42 -10.79
N VAL A 166 -3.41 2.47 -9.85
CA VAL A 166 -3.91 2.77 -8.51
C VAL A 166 -2.90 3.61 -7.72
N TYR A 167 -1.60 3.27 -7.81
CA TYR A 167 -0.54 3.99 -7.14
C TYR A 167 -0.33 5.39 -7.73
N ASN A 168 -0.39 5.50 -9.05
CA ASN A 168 -0.33 6.80 -9.72
C ASN A 168 -1.49 7.71 -9.28
N ARG A 169 -2.72 7.17 -9.19
CA ARG A 169 -3.88 7.89 -8.67
C ARG A 169 -3.70 8.38 -7.25
N ILE A 170 -3.20 7.50 -6.37
CA ILE A 170 -2.93 7.86 -4.98
C ILE A 170 -1.91 9.00 -4.95
N ALA A 171 -0.77 8.84 -5.63
CA ALA A 171 0.28 9.86 -5.69
C ALA A 171 -0.20 11.21 -6.26
N ASN A 172 -0.99 11.17 -7.33
CA ASN A 172 -1.59 12.36 -7.95
C ASN A 172 -2.57 13.05 -7.00
N ASP A 173 -3.40 12.31 -6.26
CA ASP A 173 -4.35 12.89 -5.30
C ASP A 173 -3.64 13.51 -4.09
N VAL A 174 -2.59 12.88 -3.56
CA VAL A 174 -1.74 13.46 -2.50
C VAL A 174 -1.14 14.79 -2.99
N ARG A 175 -0.54 14.79 -4.19
CA ARG A 175 0.04 15.98 -4.83
C ARG A 175 -0.99 17.09 -5.06
N LYS A 176 -2.19 16.72 -5.54
CA LYS A 176 -3.30 17.63 -5.79
C LYS A 176 -3.79 18.30 -4.51
N HIS A 177 -3.74 17.61 -3.36
CA HIS A 177 -4.05 18.23 -2.08
C HIS A 177 -2.95 19.23 -1.69
N ARG A 178 -1.68 18.82 -1.69
CA ARG A 178 -0.53 19.68 -1.39
C ARG A 178 -0.52 20.97 -2.22
N ASN A 179 -0.83 20.89 -3.52
CA ASN A 179 -0.86 22.04 -4.42
C ASN A 179 -1.95 23.08 -4.12
N LYS A 180 -2.88 22.79 -3.20
CA LYS A 180 -3.87 23.77 -2.71
C LYS A 180 -3.37 24.52 -1.48
N LEU A 181 -2.30 24.06 -0.84
CA LEU A 181 -1.73 24.69 0.34
C LEU A 181 -0.91 25.92 -0.05
N THR A 182 -0.98 26.96 0.77
CA THR A 182 -0.08 28.11 0.64
C THR A 182 1.30 27.77 1.21
N GLU A 183 2.30 28.59 0.89
CA GLU A 183 3.65 28.44 1.45
C GLU A 183 3.63 28.49 2.99
N GLU A 184 2.81 29.36 3.58
CA GLU A 184 2.63 29.44 5.04
C GLU A 184 2.08 28.14 5.63
N ASN A 185 1.14 27.48 4.94
CA ASN A 185 0.61 26.19 5.37
C ASN A 185 1.70 25.10 5.32
N LEU A 186 2.52 25.07 4.25
CA LEU A 186 3.61 24.10 4.12
C LEU A 186 4.64 24.27 5.24
N ILE A 187 5.05 25.51 5.52
CA ILE A 187 5.96 25.83 6.63
C ILE A 187 5.34 25.45 7.99
N ALA A 188 4.04 25.70 8.18
CA ALA A 188 3.35 25.33 9.42
C ALA A 188 3.34 23.82 9.65
N ILE A 189 3.08 23.02 8.61
CA ILE A 189 3.14 21.55 8.68
C ILE A 189 4.56 21.11 9.09
N ARG A 190 5.60 21.62 8.43
CA ARG A 190 6.99 21.25 8.75
C ARG A 190 7.39 21.61 10.19
N ASN A 191 7.03 22.81 10.62
CA ASN A 191 7.28 23.23 12.00
C ASN A 191 6.51 22.35 12.98
N THR A 192 5.29 21.92 12.64
CA THR A 192 4.49 21.08 13.53
C THR A 192 5.10 19.70 13.67
N SER A 193 5.63 19.10 12.60
CA SER A 193 6.33 17.80 12.70
C SER A 193 7.56 17.92 13.60
N GLU A 194 8.35 19.00 13.47
CA GLU A 194 9.52 19.25 14.31
C GLU A 194 9.16 19.42 15.79
N ILE A 195 8.14 20.22 16.10
CA ILE A 195 7.74 20.46 17.49
C ILE A 195 7.08 19.22 18.11
N ARG A 196 6.26 18.47 17.35
CA ARG A 196 5.70 17.19 17.83
C ARG A 196 6.79 16.16 18.10
N TYR A 197 7.78 16.09 17.22
CA TYR A 197 8.95 15.25 17.43
C TYR A 197 9.69 15.66 18.71
N ALA A 198 9.93 16.96 18.88
CA ALA A 198 10.57 17.51 20.07
C ALA A 198 9.80 17.20 21.36
N ALA A 199 8.48 17.36 21.36
CA ALA A 199 7.61 17.02 22.48
C ALA A 199 7.61 15.51 22.78
N GLY A 200 7.69 14.65 21.75
CA GLY A 200 7.78 13.20 21.92
C GLY A 200 9.12 12.70 22.47
N ILE A 201 10.21 13.47 22.28
CA ILE A 201 11.55 13.18 22.81
C ILE A 201 11.83 13.93 24.12
N SER A 202 11.14 15.03 24.37
CA SER A 202 11.37 15.91 25.52
C SER A 202 10.08 16.67 25.86
N PRO A 203 9.15 16.04 26.60
CA PRO A 203 7.86 16.65 26.89
C PRO A 203 7.97 17.96 27.68
N ASP A 204 8.78 18.02 28.75
CA ASP A 204 8.79 19.18 29.65
C ASP A 204 9.19 20.50 28.96
N PRO A 205 10.28 20.57 28.17
CA PRO A 205 10.66 21.80 27.51
C PRO A 205 9.71 22.17 26.38
N PHE A 206 9.04 21.19 25.75
CA PHE A 206 8.23 21.41 24.54
C PHE A 206 6.72 21.40 24.77
N ALA A 207 6.24 21.06 25.98
CA ALA A 207 4.82 21.01 26.33
C ALA A 207 4.08 22.33 26.04
N ASP A 208 4.75 23.45 26.29
CA ASP A 208 4.18 24.80 26.09
C ASP A 208 4.21 25.28 24.62
N TYR A 209 4.75 24.48 23.69
CA TYR A 209 4.87 24.84 22.27
C TYR A 209 3.72 24.28 21.41
N ILE A 210 2.97 23.32 21.96
CA ILE A 210 1.88 22.66 21.26
C ILE A 210 0.64 22.60 22.15
N ASP A 211 -0.50 22.96 21.60
CA ASP A 211 -1.80 22.81 22.27
C ASP A 211 -2.72 21.92 21.44
N SER A 212 -3.64 21.25 22.11
CA SER A 212 -4.65 20.41 21.48
C SER A 212 -5.81 21.30 21.01
N GLY A 213 -5.87 21.51 19.71
CA GLY A 213 -6.98 22.15 19.02
C GLY A 213 -8.24 21.28 18.97
N PRO A 214 -9.35 21.82 18.43
CA PRO A 214 -10.57 21.07 18.21
C PRO A 214 -10.31 19.79 17.41
N ASN A 215 -10.94 18.68 17.79
CA ASN A 215 -10.83 17.37 17.14
C ASN A 215 -9.40 16.76 17.11
N GLY A 216 -8.52 17.13 18.05
CA GLY A 216 -7.18 16.54 18.16
C GLY A 216 -6.13 17.16 17.23
N GLN A 217 -6.43 18.31 16.61
CA GLN A 217 -5.44 19.04 15.80
C GLN A 217 -4.34 19.61 16.69
N SER A 218 -3.10 19.59 16.21
CA SER A 218 -1.95 20.19 16.88
C SER A 218 -1.84 21.67 16.51
N LEU A 219 -2.02 22.56 17.49
CA LEU A 219 -1.86 24.00 17.31
C LEU A 219 -0.52 24.44 17.89
N ILE A 220 0.38 24.93 17.03
CA ILE A 220 1.61 25.58 17.50
C ILE A 220 1.25 26.90 18.19
N THR A 221 1.57 27.02 19.48
CA THR A 221 1.34 28.24 20.27
C THR A 221 2.49 29.23 20.14
N ARG A 222 3.71 28.70 19.97
CA ARG A 222 4.96 29.46 19.78
C ARG A 222 6.01 28.57 19.10
N LEU A 223 7.03 29.18 18.49
CA LEU A 223 8.19 28.48 17.97
C LEU A 223 9.42 28.78 18.83
N PRO A 224 10.32 27.80 19.07
CA PRO A 224 11.62 28.08 19.68
C PRO A 224 12.45 28.98 18.77
N ALA A 225 13.49 29.62 19.32
CA ALA A 225 14.46 30.30 18.48
C ALA A 225 15.18 29.28 17.58
N ASN A 226 15.57 29.69 16.37
CA ASN A 226 16.22 28.79 15.42
C ASN A 226 17.54 28.21 15.95
N ASP A 227 18.21 28.94 16.86
CA ASP A 227 19.46 28.61 17.53
C ASP A 227 19.25 28.12 18.98
N ASP A 228 18.03 27.67 19.31
CA ASP A 228 17.73 27.10 20.62
C ASP A 228 18.57 25.82 20.85
N PRO A 229 19.42 25.76 21.89
CA PRO A 229 20.28 24.61 22.13
C PRO A 229 19.54 23.30 22.43
N MET A 230 18.29 23.37 22.91
CA MET A 230 17.45 22.18 23.13
C MET A 230 16.85 21.70 21.82
N LEU A 231 16.40 22.61 20.96
CA LEU A 231 15.94 22.26 19.62
C LEU A 231 17.07 21.63 18.80
N ASP A 232 18.29 22.17 18.85
CA ASP A 232 19.45 21.60 18.16
C ASP A 232 19.81 20.19 18.65
N ARG A 233 19.59 19.89 19.94
CA ARG A 233 19.77 18.53 20.46
C ARG A 233 18.70 17.58 19.94
N VAL A 234 17.44 18.00 19.93
CA VAL A 234 16.33 17.22 19.35
C VAL A 234 16.58 16.93 17.87
N ARG A 235 17.03 17.93 17.09
CA ARG A 235 17.36 17.75 15.67
C ARG A 235 18.40 16.65 15.45
N LYS A 236 19.46 16.60 16.26
CA LYS A 236 20.46 15.51 16.19
C LYS A 236 19.87 14.13 16.49
N VAL A 237 18.92 14.06 17.42
CA VAL A 237 18.19 12.81 17.72
C VAL A 237 17.32 12.42 16.52
N ARG A 238 16.61 13.38 15.92
CA ARG A 238 15.81 13.19 14.69
C ARG A 238 16.67 12.70 13.52
N ASP A 239 17.84 13.30 13.32
CA ASP A 239 18.78 12.90 12.27
C ASP A 239 19.26 11.46 12.43
N ARG A 240 19.50 11.02 13.68
CA ARG A 240 19.84 9.62 13.99
C ARG A 240 18.67 8.68 13.70
N GLU A 241 17.44 9.10 13.98
CA GLU A 241 16.24 8.32 13.64
C GLU A 241 16.05 8.19 12.12
N PHE A 242 16.32 9.26 11.35
CA PHE A 242 16.28 9.19 9.88
C PHE A 242 17.27 8.17 9.33
N LEU A 243 18.52 8.16 9.81
CA LEU A 243 19.53 7.18 9.37
C LEU A 243 19.11 5.73 9.66
N PHE A 244 18.52 5.49 10.83
CA PHE A 244 18.03 4.18 11.20
C PHE A 244 16.90 3.72 10.27
N ILE A 245 15.94 4.60 9.96
CA ILE A 245 14.83 4.30 9.05
C ILE A 245 15.31 4.12 7.61
N ASP A 246 16.31 4.88 7.18
CA ASP A 246 16.93 4.72 5.86
C ASP A 246 17.58 3.33 5.75
N THR A 247 18.19 2.83 6.82
CA THR A 247 18.72 1.45 6.90
C THR A 247 17.60 0.42 6.82
N ILE A 248 16.48 0.61 7.55
CA ILE A 248 15.29 -0.25 7.42
C ILE A 248 14.73 -0.24 5.99
N ASN A 249 14.71 0.93 5.35
CA ASN A 249 14.20 1.08 4.00
C ASN A 249 15.06 0.36 2.96
N GLU A 250 16.34 0.11 3.23
CA GLU A 250 17.18 -0.77 2.41
C GLU A 250 16.69 -2.22 2.47
N HIS A 251 16.32 -2.73 3.65
CA HIS A 251 15.71 -4.05 3.78
C HIS A 251 14.38 -4.14 3.04
N TYR A 252 13.50 -3.13 3.15
CA TYR A 252 12.27 -3.11 2.37
C TYR A 252 12.52 -3.03 0.86
N SER A 253 13.58 -2.34 0.42
CA SER A 253 13.97 -2.28 -0.99
C SER A 253 14.38 -3.64 -1.53
N ASN A 254 15.20 -4.39 -0.77
CA ASN A 254 15.62 -5.74 -1.12
C ASN A 254 14.42 -6.68 -1.19
N PHE A 255 13.59 -6.69 -0.15
CA PHE A 255 12.35 -7.47 -0.13
C PHE A 255 11.45 -7.14 -1.32
N TYR A 256 11.24 -5.86 -1.61
CA TYR A 256 10.44 -5.41 -2.75
C TYR A 256 10.99 -5.92 -4.10
N GLY A 257 12.31 -5.94 -4.26
CA GLY A 257 12.97 -6.48 -5.44
C GLY A 257 12.79 -7.98 -5.60
N GLU A 258 12.93 -8.75 -4.52
CA GLU A 258 12.78 -10.22 -4.52
C GLU A 258 11.32 -10.66 -4.67
N MET A 259 10.40 -9.90 -4.09
CA MET A 259 8.96 -10.19 -4.12
C MET A 259 8.32 -9.93 -5.49
N TRP A 260 8.94 -9.10 -6.34
CA TRP A 260 8.38 -8.68 -7.63
C TRP A 260 7.90 -9.86 -8.51
N GLU A 261 8.80 -10.77 -8.85
CA GLU A 261 8.52 -11.90 -9.74
C GLU A 261 7.51 -12.90 -9.14
N PRO A 262 7.71 -13.43 -7.92
CA PRO A 262 6.76 -14.39 -7.37
C PRO A 262 5.37 -13.79 -7.15
N TYR A 263 5.26 -12.51 -6.77
CA TYR A 263 3.97 -11.86 -6.58
C TYR A 263 3.23 -11.52 -7.87
N GLU A 264 3.95 -11.08 -8.90
CA GLU A 264 3.37 -10.89 -10.23
C GLU A 264 2.86 -12.22 -10.80
N ASN A 265 3.65 -13.29 -10.68
CA ASN A 265 3.27 -14.62 -11.16
C ASN A 265 2.09 -15.19 -10.36
N TRP A 266 2.09 -15.08 -9.03
CA TRP A 266 0.96 -15.48 -8.19
C TRP A 266 -0.35 -14.82 -8.65
N ARG A 267 -0.35 -13.49 -8.80
CA ARG A 267 -1.51 -12.73 -9.29
C ARG A 267 -1.94 -13.15 -10.69
N LYS A 268 -0.98 -13.39 -11.60
CA LYS A 268 -1.27 -13.85 -12.96
C LYS A 268 -1.90 -15.24 -12.99
N TYR A 269 -1.37 -16.21 -12.25
CA TYR A 269 -1.95 -17.56 -12.19
C TYR A 269 -3.33 -17.54 -11.53
N TYR A 270 -3.52 -16.69 -10.53
CA TYR A 270 -4.83 -16.46 -9.94
C TYR A 270 -5.87 -16.01 -10.98
N LEU A 271 -5.53 -15.02 -11.83
CA LEU A 271 -6.40 -14.56 -12.91
C LEU A 271 -6.76 -15.71 -13.86
N ILE A 272 -5.77 -16.49 -14.30
CA ILE A 272 -5.98 -17.61 -15.23
C ILE A 272 -6.94 -18.64 -14.63
N GLU A 273 -6.74 -19.00 -13.36
CA GLU A 273 -7.58 -19.97 -12.67
C GLU A 273 -9.02 -19.44 -12.49
N ALA A 274 -9.18 -18.16 -12.14
CA ALA A 274 -10.47 -17.50 -12.02
C ALA A 274 -11.24 -17.49 -13.36
N GLU A 275 -10.57 -17.20 -14.47
CA GLU A 275 -11.15 -17.27 -15.82
C GLU A 275 -11.62 -18.68 -16.20
N GLN A 276 -10.79 -19.69 -15.92
CA GLN A 276 -11.14 -21.10 -16.18
C GLN A 276 -12.36 -21.54 -15.38
N ARG A 277 -12.41 -21.21 -14.08
CA ARG A 277 -13.58 -21.46 -13.22
C ARG A 277 -14.84 -20.79 -13.79
N ARG A 278 -14.75 -19.52 -14.17
CA ARG A 278 -15.87 -18.77 -14.79
C ARG A 278 -16.33 -19.42 -16.11
N ALA A 279 -15.41 -19.94 -16.92
CA ALA A 279 -15.74 -20.63 -18.18
C ALA A 279 -16.49 -21.94 -17.94
N VAL A 280 -16.08 -22.74 -16.95
CA VAL A 280 -16.76 -23.99 -16.56
C VAL A 280 -18.15 -23.69 -16.00
N GLU A 281 -18.28 -22.71 -15.10
CA GLU A 281 -19.58 -22.31 -14.53
C GLU A 281 -20.56 -21.83 -15.60
N ARG A 282 -20.10 -21.07 -16.59
CA ARG A 282 -20.94 -20.63 -17.73
C ARG A 282 -21.44 -21.82 -18.54
N ARG A 283 -20.56 -22.79 -18.84
CA ARG A 283 -20.92 -24.03 -19.56
C ARG A 283 -21.90 -24.91 -18.76
N ALA A 284 -21.71 -25.00 -17.45
CA ALA A 284 -22.60 -25.73 -16.54
C ALA A 284 -23.98 -25.05 -16.40
N LYS A 285 -24.05 -23.70 -16.41
CA LYS A 285 -25.34 -22.97 -16.40
C LYS A 285 -26.10 -23.06 -17.72
N GLN A 286 -25.40 -23.14 -18.86
CA GLN A 286 -26.00 -23.27 -20.18
C GLN A 286 -26.44 -24.70 -20.52
N THR A 287 -25.91 -25.70 -19.80
CA THR A 287 -26.25 -27.10 -20.00
C THR A 287 -26.89 -27.64 -18.73
N LYS A 288 -28.22 -27.75 -18.69
CA LYS A 288 -28.96 -28.43 -17.60
C LYS A 288 -28.73 -29.96 -17.61
N PHE A 289 -27.47 -30.40 -17.61
CA PHE A 289 -27.13 -31.80 -17.42
C PHE A 289 -25.84 -31.92 -16.60
N VAL A 290 -25.97 -32.67 -15.50
CA VAL A 290 -24.91 -33.08 -14.58
C VAL A 290 -23.91 -33.98 -15.31
N ALA A 291 -22.64 -33.89 -14.89
CA ALA A 291 -21.50 -34.77 -15.18
C ALA A 291 -20.50 -34.27 -16.24
N ALA A 292 -19.53 -33.47 -15.78
CA ALA A 292 -18.10 -33.62 -16.11
C ALA A 292 -17.30 -32.50 -15.41
N LEU A 293 -16.84 -32.77 -14.18
CA LEU A 293 -15.65 -32.10 -13.66
C LEU A 293 -14.48 -32.62 -14.53
N ILE A 294 -14.07 -31.83 -15.52
CA ILE A 294 -12.74 -31.97 -16.10
C ILE A 294 -11.91 -30.87 -15.47
N MET A 295 -11.28 -31.22 -14.35
CA MET A 295 -9.97 -30.67 -14.06
C MET A 295 -8.96 -31.42 -14.94
N VAL A 296 -7.98 -30.66 -15.42
CA VAL A 296 -6.69 -31.01 -16.02
C VAL A 296 -6.48 -30.32 -17.38
N ALA A 297 -5.42 -29.51 -17.38
CA ALA A 297 -4.77 -28.85 -18.49
C ALA A 297 -4.65 -29.73 -19.75
N GLY A 298 -5.08 -29.22 -20.90
CA GLY A 298 -4.85 -29.89 -22.18
C GLY A 298 -5.80 -29.53 -23.32
N VAL A 299 -5.36 -28.62 -24.18
CA VAL A 299 -5.67 -28.51 -25.62
C VAL A 299 -7.14 -28.68 -26.05
N MET A 300 -7.82 -27.56 -26.35
CA MET A 300 -8.92 -27.57 -27.33
C MET A 300 -8.49 -26.87 -28.61
N ARG A 301 -8.07 -27.69 -29.59
CA ARG A 301 -7.84 -27.29 -30.98
C ARG A 301 -9.20 -27.25 -31.70
N GLY A 302 -9.82 -26.07 -31.77
CA GLY A 302 -11.04 -25.81 -32.54
C GLY A 302 -10.83 -24.62 -33.50
N PRO A 303 -11.40 -24.64 -34.71
CA PRO A 303 -11.26 -23.54 -35.65
C PRO A 303 -12.20 -22.40 -35.22
N GLY A 304 -11.64 -21.35 -34.60
CA GLY A 304 -12.35 -20.10 -34.34
C GLY A 304 -12.79 -19.87 -32.89
N LEU A 305 -11.83 -19.75 -31.97
CA LEU A 305 -12.04 -19.06 -30.69
C LEU A 305 -10.70 -18.54 -30.14
N PHE A 306 -10.57 -17.21 -30.08
CA PHE A 306 -9.60 -16.39 -29.34
C PHE A 306 -8.23 -17.01 -29.04
N THR A 307 -7.27 -16.69 -29.92
CA THR A 307 -5.84 -16.80 -29.69
C THR A 307 -5.29 -15.48 -29.17
N THR A 308 -5.60 -15.14 -27.92
CA THR A 308 -4.94 -14.03 -27.21
C THR A 308 -4.92 -14.41 -25.73
N GLY A 309 -3.83 -15.02 -25.26
CA GLY A 309 -3.64 -15.32 -23.83
C GLY A 309 -3.02 -16.67 -23.49
N ALA A 310 -3.04 -17.65 -24.41
CA ALA A 310 -2.45 -18.97 -24.14
C ALA A 310 -0.92 -18.94 -24.30
N LEU A 311 -0.21 -18.58 -23.23
CA LEU A 311 1.17 -19.02 -23.08
C LEU A 311 1.15 -20.55 -23.02
N LEU A 312 1.75 -21.19 -24.02
CA LEU A 312 1.89 -22.63 -24.13
C LEU A 312 2.95 -23.09 -23.12
N TYR A 313 2.55 -23.60 -21.96
CA TYR A 313 3.47 -24.28 -21.06
C TYR A 313 3.71 -25.72 -21.52
N LYS A 314 5.00 -26.04 -21.67
CA LYS A 314 5.53 -27.23 -22.36
C LYS A 314 5.79 -28.41 -21.40
N ASN A 315 5.49 -28.23 -20.11
CA ASN A 315 5.67 -29.20 -19.04
C ASN A 315 4.32 -29.37 -18.35
N GLY A 316 3.78 -30.59 -18.25
CA GLY A 316 2.39 -30.84 -17.84
C GLY A 316 2.06 -30.64 -16.35
N MET A 317 2.43 -29.50 -15.76
CA MET A 317 2.06 -29.11 -14.38
C MET A 317 0.69 -28.39 -14.35
N ASP A 318 -0.06 -28.54 -13.26
CA ASP A 318 -1.37 -27.90 -13.08
C ASP A 318 -1.21 -26.42 -12.68
N ILE A 319 -2.13 -25.55 -13.10
CA ILE A 319 -2.07 -24.10 -12.81
C ILE A 319 -2.18 -23.83 -11.31
N SER A 320 -2.94 -24.66 -10.60
CA SER A 320 -3.05 -24.58 -9.14
C SER A 320 -1.73 -24.92 -8.44
N GLU A 321 -0.96 -25.88 -8.98
CA GLU A 321 0.36 -26.25 -8.42
C GLU A 321 1.36 -25.10 -8.61
N GLU A 322 1.33 -24.43 -9.75
CA GLU A 322 2.21 -23.30 -10.03
C GLU A 322 1.89 -22.08 -9.14
N ALA A 323 0.61 -21.79 -8.90
CA ALA A 323 0.20 -20.75 -7.95
C ALA A 323 0.65 -21.07 -6.51
N GLU A 324 0.64 -22.35 -6.11
CA GLU A 324 1.11 -22.81 -4.80
C GLU A 324 2.63 -22.63 -4.62
N ILE A 325 3.42 -22.90 -5.66
CA ILE A 325 4.87 -22.64 -5.64
C ILE A 325 5.17 -21.16 -5.38
N HIS A 326 4.46 -20.25 -6.05
CA HIS A 326 4.65 -18.82 -5.84
C HIS A 326 4.12 -18.33 -4.49
N ASN A 327 3.03 -18.91 -3.98
CA ASN A 327 2.56 -18.65 -2.61
C ASN A 327 3.65 -18.98 -1.59
N GLU A 328 4.27 -20.16 -1.73
CA GLU A 328 5.33 -20.59 -0.82
C GLU A 328 6.55 -19.67 -0.91
N ALA A 329 6.94 -19.27 -2.13
CA ALA A 329 8.03 -18.31 -2.31
C ALA A 329 7.72 -16.95 -1.64
N ILE A 330 6.49 -16.42 -1.75
CA ILE A 330 6.09 -15.18 -1.07
C ILE A 330 6.16 -15.35 0.45
N ARG A 331 5.71 -16.50 0.96
CA ARG A 331 5.75 -16.82 2.40
C ARG A 331 7.18 -16.92 2.91
N GLU A 332 8.06 -17.60 2.18
CA GLU A 332 9.49 -17.68 2.50
C GLU A 332 10.17 -16.30 2.49
N LEU A 333 9.78 -15.41 1.58
CA LEU A 333 10.27 -14.02 1.54
C LEU A 333 9.78 -13.18 2.73
N GLY A 334 8.52 -13.37 3.16
CA GLY A 334 7.99 -12.73 4.36
C GLY A 334 8.70 -13.23 5.63
N ASP A 335 8.80 -14.55 5.77
CA ASP A 335 9.48 -15.21 6.89
C ASP A 335 10.96 -14.81 6.96
N SER A 336 11.65 -14.75 5.82
CA SER A 336 13.06 -14.32 5.76
C SER A 336 13.20 -12.83 6.10
N LEU A 337 12.35 -11.94 5.60
CA LEU A 337 12.41 -10.53 6.02
C LEU A 337 12.22 -10.39 7.53
N GLN A 338 11.31 -11.16 8.14
CA GLN A 338 11.07 -11.10 9.58
C GLN A 338 12.20 -11.77 10.41
N ALA A 339 12.80 -12.84 9.90
CA ALA A 339 13.83 -13.63 10.59
C ALA A 339 15.28 -13.20 10.30
N GLU A 340 15.54 -12.53 9.17
CA GLU A 340 16.86 -12.26 8.60
C GLU A 340 17.28 -10.79 8.71
N VAL A 341 16.52 -9.93 9.41
CA VAL A 341 17.03 -8.59 9.73
C VAL A 341 18.20 -8.75 10.68
N SER A 342 19.40 -8.70 10.10
CA SER A 342 20.67 -8.80 10.83
C SER A 342 20.66 -7.80 11.97
N PRO A 343 21.14 -8.20 13.17
CA PRO A 343 21.16 -7.29 14.30
C PRO A 343 21.80 -5.96 13.95
N MET A 344 21.07 -4.87 14.16
CA MET A 344 21.62 -3.54 13.91
C MET A 344 22.52 -3.16 15.07
N VAL A 345 23.81 -3.03 14.79
CA VAL A 345 24.81 -2.61 15.76
C VAL A 345 24.95 -1.11 15.71
N VAL A 346 24.57 -0.42 16.78
CA VAL A 346 24.66 1.03 16.85
C VAL A 346 25.66 1.45 17.91
N GLU A 347 26.57 2.34 17.54
CA GLU A 347 27.53 2.94 18.47
C GLU A 347 27.01 4.30 18.96
N ILE A 348 26.83 4.40 20.27
CA ILE A 348 26.33 5.60 20.95
C ILE A 348 27.22 5.88 22.14
N GLU A 349 27.86 7.05 22.14
CA GLU A 349 28.71 7.53 23.26
C GLU A 349 29.78 6.50 23.69
N GLY A 350 30.31 5.72 22.74
CA GLY A 350 31.31 4.67 23.01
C GLY A 350 30.74 3.38 23.59
N ARG A 351 29.41 3.22 23.62
CA ARG A 351 28.70 1.96 23.90
C ARG A 351 28.12 1.40 22.60
N THR A 352 28.35 0.11 22.39
CA THR A 352 27.76 -0.63 21.29
C THR A 352 26.49 -1.31 21.77
N VAL A 353 25.35 -0.97 21.17
CA VAL A 353 24.06 -1.59 21.45
C VAL A 353 23.66 -2.40 20.22
N GLU A 354 23.34 -3.68 20.45
CA GLU A 354 22.85 -4.58 19.42
C GLU A 354 21.32 -4.63 19.50
N LEU A 355 20.66 -4.24 18.41
CA LEU A 355 19.21 -4.30 18.28
C LEU A 355 18.85 -5.61 17.57
N THR A 356 18.04 -6.43 18.24
CA THR A 356 17.59 -7.73 17.73
C THR A 356 16.06 -7.81 17.73
N GLY A 357 15.49 -8.66 16.89
CA GLY A 357 14.05 -8.84 16.76
C GLY A 357 13.56 -8.45 15.36
N SER A 358 12.25 -8.34 15.19
CA SER A 358 11.68 -7.84 13.92
C SER A 358 12.06 -6.38 13.68
N ILE A 359 11.85 -5.88 12.46
CA ILE A 359 12.10 -4.46 12.10
C ILE A 359 11.35 -3.52 13.06
N GLU A 360 10.10 -3.85 13.35
CA GLU A 360 9.22 -3.09 14.24
C GLU A 360 9.76 -3.10 15.67
N GLU A 361 10.17 -4.25 16.19
CA GLU A 361 10.78 -4.39 17.52
C GLU A 361 12.11 -3.62 17.61
N GLN A 362 12.95 -3.70 16.58
CA GLN A 362 14.21 -2.98 16.52
C GLN A 362 13.98 -1.47 16.48
N TYR A 363 12.97 -0.99 15.74
CA TYR A 363 12.62 0.42 15.68
C TYR A 363 12.06 0.95 17.00
N GLN A 364 11.23 0.18 17.70
CA GLN A 364 10.74 0.55 19.03
C GLN A 364 11.90 0.67 20.03
N LYS A 365 12.77 -0.34 20.09
CA LYS A 365 13.98 -0.32 20.94
C LYS A 365 14.90 0.85 20.59
N TRP A 366 15.04 1.16 19.30
CA TRP A 366 15.82 2.31 18.86
C TRP A 366 15.25 3.63 19.37
N ARG A 367 13.93 3.83 19.28
CA ARG A 367 13.27 5.04 19.80
C ARG A 367 13.39 5.15 21.32
N GLU A 368 13.26 4.04 22.04
CA GLU A 368 13.50 4.01 23.49
C GLU A 368 14.93 4.42 23.84
N LEU A 369 15.91 3.89 23.12
CA LEU A 369 17.32 4.23 23.27
C LEU A 369 17.59 5.72 22.98
N LEU A 370 17.00 6.26 21.90
CA LEU A 370 17.10 7.69 21.57
C LEU A 370 16.56 8.59 22.69
N ARG A 371 15.44 8.19 23.33
CA ARG A 371 14.92 8.89 24.51
C ARG A 371 15.87 8.77 25.70
N GLU A 372 16.41 7.59 25.98
CA GLU A 372 17.36 7.36 27.08
C GLU A 372 18.62 8.24 26.93
N ILE A 373 19.18 8.31 25.72
CA ILE A 373 20.34 9.17 25.41
C ILE A 373 19.99 10.62 25.70
N TYR A 374 18.84 11.09 25.21
CA TYR A 374 18.41 12.47 25.43
C TYR A 374 18.28 12.79 26.93
N ILE A 375 17.68 11.89 27.72
CA ILE A 375 17.56 12.04 29.18
C ILE A 375 18.94 12.12 29.83
N ASN A 376 19.84 11.20 29.50
CA ASN A 376 21.18 11.15 30.08
C ASN A 376 22.02 12.40 29.73
N GLU A 377 21.88 12.93 28.52
CA GLU A 377 22.58 14.13 28.07
C GLU A 377 22.05 15.42 28.75
N THR A 378 20.76 15.45 29.12
CA THR A 378 20.09 16.69 29.53
C THR A 378 19.66 16.74 31.00
N GLY A 379 19.49 15.59 31.66
CA GLY A 379 19.05 15.48 33.05
C GLY A 379 17.56 15.70 33.30
N PHE A 380 16.72 15.76 32.26
CA PHE A 380 15.26 15.88 32.38
C PHE A 380 14.61 14.51 32.59
N ALA A 381 13.67 14.39 33.54
CA ALA A 381 12.94 13.16 33.82
C ALA A 381 11.54 13.22 33.16
N PHE A 382 11.12 12.14 32.50
CA PHE A 382 9.79 12.03 31.92
C PHE A 382 8.72 11.70 32.98
N ASP A 383 7.50 12.20 32.80
CA ASP A 383 6.29 11.61 33.40
C ASP A 383 5.66 10.62 32.40
N ASP A 384 5.80 9.32 32.69
CA ASP A 384 5.29 8.22 31.86
C ASP A 384 3.76 8.31 31.60
N ASN A 385 3.00 9.04 32.42
CA ASN A 385 1.54 9.12 32.30
C ASN A 385 1.03 9.99 31.14
N ALA A 386 1.88 10.81 30.50
CA ALA A 386 1.46 11.63 29.36
C ALA A 386 1.27 10.81 28.07
N ILE A 387 1.91 9.62 27.98
CA ILE A 387 2.05 8.82 26.77
C ILE A 387 0.81 7.95 26.48
N GLU A 388 0.12 7.45 27.51
CA GLU A 388 -1.10 6.63 27.34
C GLU A 388 -2.26 7.41 26.71
N THR A 389 -2.32 8.72 26.94
CA THR A 389 -3.36 9.58 26.37
C THR A 389 -3.13 9.96 24.91
N ASP A 390 -1.87 10.09 24.46
CA ASP A 390 -1.54 10.50 23.09
C ASP A 390 -1.46 9.28 22.14
N SER A 391 -0.99 8.13 22.62
CA SER A 391 -1.04 6.85 21.87
C SER A 391 -2.47 6.36 21.59
N ALA A 392 -3.44 6.72 22.44
CA ALA A 392 -4.87 6.47 22.20
C ALA A 392 -5.54 7.49 21.26
N GLN A 393 -4.87 8.60 20.95
CA GLN A 393 -5.34 9.65 20.02
C GLN A 393 -4.60 9.65 18.67
N LEU A 394 -3.63 8.75 18.47
CA LEU A 394 -2.78 8.63 17.27
C LEU A 394 -3.29 7.68 16.19
#